data_AF-A0A286GQD0-F1
#
_entry.id   AF-A0A286GQD0-F1
#
_cell.length_a   1.000
_cell.length_b   1.000
_cell.length_c   1.000
_cell.angle_alpha   90.00
_cell.angle_beta   90.00
_cell.angle_gamma   90.00
#
_symmetry.space_group_name_H-M   'P 1'
#
loop_
_entity.id
_entity.type
_entity.pdbx_description
1 polymer ?
#
loop_
_entity_poly.entity_id
_entity_poly.type
_entity_poly.pdbx_seq_one_letter_code
_entity_poly.pdbx_strand_id
1 'polypeptide(L)'
;MPRTWSHVGRCWTNGEPFLALDADLLGEWFGMSGGAYERLVPDLSYEKTSVPIGRGSAALVLTDGDVGDEGWLEVFRDDDGAIAIIQAGGPDYPGILGAALAHPTDDDEDGDSLSVPTGRLALISAALDGWGPDGAPLAPESSGPAPTSSEYDAAADDAGGPLLRVLPGTYRLSIRWMVELDDESAFARWLLTPA
;
A
#
# COMPACT_ATOMS: atom_id res chain seq x y z
N MET A 1 -20.29 -14.10 0.39
CA MET A 1 -20.54 -13.53 -0.96
C MET A 1 -19.21 -13.07 -1.51
N PRO A 2 -19.00 -13.01 -2.84
CA PRO A 2 -17.79 -12.39 -3.37
C PRO A 2 -17.73 -10.92 -2.91
N ARG A 3 -16.54 -10.46 -2.50
CA ARG A 3 -16.31 -9.08 -2.07
C ARG A 3 -16.50 -8.16 -3.27
N THR A 4 -17.24 -7.07 -3.08
CA THR A 4 -17.28 -5.97 -4.06
C THR A 4 -16.17 -5.01 -3.71
N TRP A 5 -15.31 -4.69 -4.67
CA TRP A 5 -14.17 -3.79 -4.46
C TRP A 5 -14.37 -2.47 -5.18
N SER A 6 -14.04 -1.37 -4.51
CA SER A 6 -13.97 -0.03 -5.09
C SER A 6 -12.52 0.45 -5.07
N HIS A 7 -12.04 1.00 -6.19
CA HIS A 7 -10.76 1.71 -6.20
C HIS A 7 -10.91 3.01 -5.41
N VAL A 8 -9.95 3.32 -4.55
CA VAL A 8 -10.02 4.46 -3.62
C VAL A 8 -8.78 5.37 -3.66
N GLY A 9 -7.76 4.98 -4.42
CA GLY A 9 -6.54 5.78 -4.61
C GLY A 9 -5.39 4.95 -5.17
N ARG A 10 -4.29 5.63 -5.46
CA ARG A 10 -3.07 5.02 -5.99
C ARG A 10 -1.86 5.84 -5.55
N CYS A 11 -0.68 5.23 -5.56
CA CYS A 11 0.59 5.96 -5.38
C CYS A 11 1.66 5.34 -6.26
N TRP A 12 2.52 6.18 -6.83
CA TRP A 12 3.61 5.73 -7.69
C TRP A 12 4.79 5.28 -6.84
N THR A 13 5.41 4.17 -7.21
CA THR A 13 6.66 3.68 -6.63
C THR A 13 7.72 3.55 -7.71
N ASN A 14 8.94 3.88 -7.34
CA ASN A 14 10.19 3.63 -8.06
C ASN A 14 10.97 2.44 -7.44
N GLY A 15 10.25 1.53 -6.76
CA GLY A 15 10.81 0.38 -6.04
C GLY A 15 11.05 0.65 -4.55
N GLU A 16 10.69 1.84 -4.08
CA GLU A 16 10.74 2.20 -2.67
C GLU A 16 9.53 1.62 -1.90
N PRO A 17 9.74 1.18 -0.65
CA PRO A 17 8.65 0.70 0.17
C PRO A 17 7.72 1.84 0.62
N PHE A 18 6.48 1.48 0.86
CA PHE A 18 5.45 2.37 1.41
C PHE A 18 5.12 2.02 2.85
N LEU A 19 4.63 3.01 3.59
CA LEU A 19 4.15 2.87 4.95
C LEU A 19 2.64 3.07 4.98
N ALA A 20 1.93 2.09 5.51
CA ALA A 20 0.52 2.20 5.87
C ALA A 20 0.42 2.45 7.40
N LEU A 21 -0.06 3.62 7.82
CA LEU A 21 -0.08 4.05 9.22
C LEU A 21 -1.32 4.86 9.60
N ASP A 22 -1.63 4.90 10.91
CA ASP A 22 -2.57 5.89 11.41
C ASP A 22 -2.04 7.31 11.16
N ALA A 23 -2.88 8.20 10.64
CA ALA A 23 -2.49 9.55 10.24
C ALA A 23 -1.92 10.39 11.40
N ASP A 24 -2.24 10.09 12.66
CA ASP A 24 -1.65 10.80 13.81
C ASP A 24 -0.18 10.43 14.05
N LEU A 25 0.34 9.38 13.41
CA LEU A 25 1.76 9.00 13.48
C LEU A 25 2.62 9.70 12.40
N LEU A 26 2.02 10.42 11.45
CA LEU A 26 2.76 11.06 10.36
C LEU A 26 3.84 12.02 10.87
N GLY A 27 3.55 12.81 11.91
CA GLY A 27 4.52 13.76 12.48
C GLY A 27 5.72 13.12 13.18
N GLU A 28 5.74 11.79 13.33
CA GLU A 28 6.80 11.02 13.98
C GLU A 28 7.70 10.29 12.97
N TRP A 29 7.34 10.31 11.67
CA TRP A 29 8.15 9.71 10.61
C TRP A 29 8.99 10.78 9.89
N PHE A 30 10.31 10.61 9.96
CA PHE A 30 11.29 11.49 9.31
C PHE A 30 12.13 10.67 8.32
N GLY A 31 11.47 10.17 7.26
CA GLY A 31 12.07 9.36 6.21
C GLY A 31 13.29 10.03 5.60
N MET A 32 13.11 11.24 5.08
CA MET A 32 14.13 12.01 4.37
C MET A 32 14.94 12.89 5.34
N SER A 33 14.28 13.79 6.08
CA SER A 33 15.02 14.80 6.85
C SER A 33 15.76 14.20 8.05
N GLY A 34 15.23 13.10 8.60
CA GLY A 34 15.77 12.38 9.75
C GLY A 34 16.53 11.11 9.38
N GLY A 35 16.64 10.79 8.10
CA GLY A 35 17.28 9.59 7.57
C GLY A 35 16.70 8.27 8.08
N ALA A 36 15.41 8.26 8.45
CA ALA A 36 14.75 7.05 8.94
C ALA A 36 14.65 5.99 7.84
N TYR A 37 14.48 6.42 6.59
CA TYR A 37 14.45 5.54 5.43
C TYR A 37 15.80 4.84 5.21
N GLU A 38 16.92 5.57 5.19
CA GLU A 38 18.24 5.00 4.97
C GLU A 38 18.67 4.04 6.09
N ARG A 39 18.14 4.23 7.30
CA ARG A 39 18.31 3.27 8.40
C ARG A 39 17.43 2.04 8.25
N LEU A 40 16.29 2.17 7.58
CA LEU A 40 15.37 1.05 7.30
C LEU A 40 15.93 0.14 6.19
N VAL A 41 16.53 0.72 5.15
CA VAL A 41 17.00 0.01 3.94
C VAL A 41 17.83 -1.25 4.23
N PRO A 42 18.85 -1.24 5.11
CA PRO A 42 19.67 -2.43 5.39
C PRO A 42 18.91 -3.61 5.98
N ASP A 43 17.75 -3.35 6.57
CA ASP A 43 16.91 -4.34 7.25
C ASP A 43 15.67 -4.73 6.42
N LEU A 44 15.53 -4.22 5.19
CA LEU A 44 14.41 -4.58 4.32
C LEU A 44 14.53 -6.04 3.89
N SER A 45 13.50 -6.82 4.22
CA SER A 45 13.33 -8.22 3.82
C SER A 45 11.85 -8.56 3.77
N TYR A 46 11.50 -9.68 3.14
CA TYR A 46 10.12 -10.17 3.10
C TYR A 46 9.56 -10.54 4.49
N GLU A 47 10.44 -10.77 5.47
CA GLU A 47 10.03 -11.05 6.86
C GLU A 47 9.66 -9.76 7.63
N LYS A 48 10.10 -8.59 7.17
CA LYS A 48 9.86 -7.31 7.85
C LYS A 48 8.56 -6.69 7.35
N THR A 49 7.49 -6.84 8.13
CA THR A 49 6.15 -6.40 7.73
C THR A 49 5.65 -5.18 8.51
N SER A 50 6.41 -4.70 9.49
CA SER A 50 6.14 -3.42 10.17
C SER A 50 7.41 -2.66 10.58
N VAL A 51 7.22 -1.38 10.87
CA VAL A 51 8.23 -0.50 11.47
C VAL A 51 7.65 0.29 12.64
N PRO A 52 8.39 0.46 13.75
CA PRO A 52 7.94 1.30 14.85
C PRO A 52 7.97 2.78 14.46
N ILE A 53 6.90 3.52 14.78
CA ILE A 53 6.79 4.96 14.54
C ILE A 53 6.22 5.63 15.79
N GLY A 54 7.04 6.43 16.48
CA GLY A 54 6.68 7.07 17.73
C GLY A 54 6.12 6.09 18.75
N ARG A 55 4.81 6.17 19.04
CA ARG A 55 4.10 5.32 19.99
C ARG A 55 3.32 4.16 19.35
N GLY A 56 3.37 4.04 18.03
CA GLY A 56 2.70 2.99 17.26
C GLY A 56 3.63 2.34 16.25
N SER A 57 3.06 1.85 15.16
CA SER A 57 3.77 1.24 14.05
C SER A 57 3.11 1.58 12.72
N ALA A 58 3.87 1.48 11.64
CA ALA A 58 3.34 1.37 10.29
C ALA A 58 3.48 -0.07 9.81
N ALA A 59 2.51 -0.53 9.02
CA ALA A 59 2.69 -1.69 8.18
C ALA A 59 3.57 -1.31 6.98
N LEU A 60 4.47 -2.22 6.60
CA LEU A 60 5.37 -2.04 5.47
C LEU A 60 4.77 -2.68 4.22
N VAL A 61 4.69 -1.90 3.15
CA VAL A 61 4.32 -2.34 1.81
C VAL A 61 5.60 -2.33 0.98
N LEU A 62 6.29 -3.47 0.92
CA LEU A 62 7.56 -3.61 0.21
C LEU A 62 7.29 -4.06 -1.23
N THR A 63 7.57 -3.21 -2.21
CA THR A 63 7.37 -3.56 -3.63
C THR A 63 8.18 -4.79 -4.03
N ASP A 64 7.56 -5.66 -4.79
CA ASP A 64 8.16 -6.89 -5.30
C ASP A 64 8.77 -6.61 -6.68
N GLY A 65 10.10 -6.66 -6.76
CA GLY A 65 10.84 -6.37 -7.99
C GLY A 65 10.58 -7.38 -9.11
N ASP A 66 10.07 -8.56 -8.79
CA ASP A 66 9.68 -9.56 -9.79
C ASP A 66 8.34 -9.20 -10.47
N VAL A 67 7.52 -8.34 -9.83
CA VAL A 67 6.30 -7.78 -10.45
C VAL A 67 6.63 -6.55 -11.29
N GLY A 68 7.55 -5.72 -10.80
CA GLY A 68 8.02 -4.52 -11.48
C GLY A 68 8.91 -3.68 -10.57
N ASP A 69 9.88 -2.98 -11.16
CA ASP A 69 10.79 -2.07 -10.45
C ASP A 69 10.16 -0.69 -10.20
N GLU A 70 9.29 -0.24 -11.09
CA GLU A 70 8.46 0.95 -10.91
C GLU A 70 7.00 0.67 -11.31
N GLY A 71 6.08 1.46 -10.76
CA GLY A 71 4.68 1.36 -11.13
C GLY A 71 3.72 1.93 -10.12
N TRP A 72 2.43 1.67 -10.33
CA TRP A 72 1.38 2.07 -9.41
C TRP A 72 1.11 0.99 -8.37
N LEU A 73 1.04 1.42 -7.11
CA LEU A 73 0.37 0.69 -6.05
C LEU A 73 -1.10 1.12 -6.01
N GLU A 74 -1.98 0.22 -6.41
CA GLU A 74 -3.41 0.47 -6.51
C GLU A 74 -4.12 0.10 -5.23
N VAL A 75 -4.94 1.00 -4.71
CA VAL A 75 -5.60 0.82 -3.40
C VAL A 75 -7.09 0.64 -3.59
N PHE A 76 -7.61 -0.46 -3.08
CA PHE A 76 -9.01 -0.85 -3.13
C PHE A 76 -9.59 -1.04 -1.74
N ARG A 77 -10.89 -0.83 -1.62
CA ARG A 77 -11.67 -1.12 -0.40
C ARG A 77 -12.85 -2.01 -0.74
N ASP A 78 -13.13 -3.00 0.11
CA ASP A 78 -14.35 -3.78 0.02
C ASP A 78 -15.48 -3.25 0.92
N ASP A 79 -16.69 -3.78 0.71
CA ASP A 79 -17.87 -3.41 1.48
C ASP A 79 -17.77 -3.76 2.99
N ASP A 80 -16.89 -4.69 3.37
CA ASP A 80 -16.67 -5.13 4.74
C ASP A 80 -15.57 -4.30 5.46
N GLY A 81 -14.93 -3.38 4.74
CA GLY A 81 -13.89 -2.48 5.25
C GLY A 81 -12.47 -3.02 5.13
N ALA A 82 -12.25 -4.13 4.42
CA ALA A 82 -10.90 -4.58 4.07
C ALA A 82 -10.29 -3.66 3.01
N ILE A 83 -8.97 -3.57 3.03
CA ILE A 83 -8.19 -2.69 2.15
C ILE A 83 -7.13 -3.53 1.46
N ALA A 84 -7.14 -3.53 0.13
CA ALA A 84 -6.12 -4.21 -0.67
C ALA A 84 -5.22 -3.16 -1.32
N ILE A 85 -3.92 -3.33 -1.18
CA ILE A 85 -2.90 -2.58 -1.90
C ILE A 85 -2.28 -3.56 -2.88
N ILE A 86 -2.33 -3.25 -4.18
CA ILE A 86 -1.94 -4.17 -5.25
C ILE A 86 -0.84 -3.53 -6.08
N GLN A 87 0.26 -4.27 -6.24
CA GLN A 87 1.23 -4.03 -7.29
C GLN A 87 0.88 -4.96 -8.46
N ALA A 88 0.80 -4.43 -9.66
CA ALA A 88 0.44 -5.19 -10.86
C ALA A 88 1.39 -4.88 -12.00
N GLY A 89 1.90 -5.91 -12.66
CA GLY A 89 2.79 -5.83 -13.81
C GLY A 89 2.25 -6.65 -14.98
N GLY A 90 2.26 -6.08 -16.18
CA GLY A 90 1.81 -6.74 -17.40
C GLY A 90 0.84 -5.91 -18.25
N PRO A 91 0.50 -6.38 -19.46
CA PRO A 91 -0.25 -5.60 -20.46
C PRO A 91 -1.75 -5.52 -20.21
N ASP A 92 -2.39 -6.54 -19.62
CA ASP A 92 -3.82 -6.51 -19.28
C ASP A 92 -4.05 -5.98 -17.85
N TYR A 93 -3.75 -4.71 -17.65
CA TYR A 93 -3.79 -4.09 -16.32
C TYR A 93 -5.12 -4.31 -15.57
N PRO A 94 -6.32 -4.09 -16.18
CA PRO A 94 -7.59 -4.37 -15.53
C PRO A 94 -7.78 -5.84 -15.17
N GLY A 95 -7.38 -6.75 -16.07
CA GLY A 95 -7.46 -8.19 -15.84
C GLY A 95 -6.61 -8.64 -14.65
N ILE A 96 -5.38 -8.12 -14.56
CA ILE A 96 -4.44 -8.40 -13.47
C ILE A 96 -4.99 -7.91 -12.13
N LEU A 97 -5.50 -6.67 -12.06
CA LEU A 97 -6.13 -6.13 -10.86
C LEU A 97 -7.35 -6.96 -10.43
N GLY A 98 -8.19 -7.36 -11.40
CA GLY A 98 -9.32 -8.24 -11.15
C GLY A 98 -8.90 -9.60 -10.59
N ALA A 99 -7.84 -10.19 -11.16
CA ALA A 99 -7.28 -11.46 -10.70
C ALA A 99 -6.71 -11.35 -9.28
N ALA A 100 -5.95 -10.29 -8.99
CA ALA A 100 -5.38 -10.02 -7.66
C ALA A 100 -6.46 -9.88 -6.57
N LEU A 101 -7.57 -9.20 -6.88
CA LEU A 101 -8.71 -9.03 -5.96
C LEU A 101 -9.53 -10.32 -5.77
N ALA A 102 -9.57 -11.19 -6.79
CA ALA A 102 -10.25 -12.48 -6.73
C ALA A 102 -9.37 -13.61 -6.19
N HIS A 103 -8.06 -13.41 -6.09
CA HIS A 103 -7.11 -14.43 -5.67
C HIS A 103 -7.41 -14.89 -4.23
N PRO A 104 -7.41 -16.20 -3.95
CA PRO A 104 -7.61 -16.73 -2.60
C PRO A 104 -6.64 -16.10 -1.58
N THR A 105 -7.04 -16.08 -0.32
CA THR A 105 -6.22 -15.54 0.78
C THR A 105 -5.67 -16.65 1.69
N ASP A 106 -6.02 -17.91 1.42
CA ASP A 106 -5.75 -19.03 2.35
C ASP A 106 -4.26 -19.32 2.54
N ASP A 107 -3.45 -19.04 1.52
CA ASP A 107 -1.99 -19.24 1.57
C ASP A 107 -1.21 -17.92 1.75
N ASP A 108 -1.90 -16.80 2.07
CA ASP A 108 -1.24 -15.50 2.23
C ASP A 108 -0.34 -15.57 3.48
N GLU A 109 0.82 -14.92 3.43
CA GLU A 109 1.73 -14.83 4.57
C GLU A 109 1.16 -13.85 5.61
N ASP A 110 1.17 -14.25 6.88
CA ASP A 110 0.75 -13.37 7.96
C ASP A 110 1.79 -12.27 8.19
N GLY A 111 1.33 -11.01 8.14
CA GLY A 111 2.10 -9.84 8.54
C GLY A 111 1.71 -9.34 9.93
N ASP A 112 2.46 -8.34 10.40
CA ASP A 112 2.19 -7.64 11.64
C ASP A 112 0.83 -6.92 11.61
N SER A 113 0.19 -6.80 12.76
CA SER A 113 -1.07 -6.06 12.88
C SER A 113 -0.84 -4.54 12.86
N LEU A 114 -1.73 -3.82 12.18
CA LEU A 114 -1.73 -2.36 12.09
C LEU A 114 -2.84 -1.76 12.96
N SER A 115 -2.48 -0.85 13.86
CA SER A 115 -3.48 -0.11 14.65
C SER A 115 -3.80 1.24 14.02
N VAL A 116 -5.08 1.49 13.76
CA VAL A 116 -5.63 2.73 13.18
C VAL A 116 -6.72 3.29 14.09
N PRO A 117 -6.40 3.70 15.34
CA PRO A 117 -7.38 4.15 16.33
C PRO A 117 -8.16 5.41 15.91
N THR A 118 -7.64 6.21 14.98
CA THR A 118 -8.33 7.41 14.50
C THR A 118 -9.29 7.13 13.35
N GLY A 119 -9.21 5.94 12.75
CA GLY A 119 -9.92 5.61 11.51
C GLY A 119 -9.40 6.40 10.31
N ARG A 120 -8.20 6.99 10.38
CA ARG A 120 -7.53 7.65 9.25
C ARG A 120 -6.27 6.88 8.91
N LEU A 121 -6.30 6.13 7.81
CA LEU A 121 -5.16 5.37 7.31
C LEU A 121 -4.47 6.15 6.21
N ALA A 122 -3.21 6.52 6.41
CA ALA A 122 -2.36 7.14 5.40
C ALA A 122 -1.46 6.08 4.75
N LEU A 123 -1.27 6.19 3.43
CA LEU A 123 -0.26 5.45 2.69
C LEU A 123 0.75 6.45 2.13
N ILE A 124 2.02 6.36 2.56
CA ILE A 124 3.09 7.28 2.16
C ILE A 124 4.33 6.52 1.69
N SER A 125 5.13 7.10 0.79
CA SER A 125 6.47 6.55 0.52
C SER A 125 7.30 6.62 1.81
N ALA A 126 8.01 5.54 2.14
CA ALA A 126 8.88 5.50 3.30
C ALA A 126 10.05 6.48 3.16
N ALA A 127 10.46 6.83 1.93
CA ALA A 127 11.57 7.75 1.68
C ALA A 127 11.24 9.20 2.05
N LEU A 128 9.96 9.58 2.08
CA LEU A 128 9.53 10.93 2.41
C LEU A 128 9.26 11.07 3.92
N ASP A 129 9.28 12.30 4.43
CA ASP A 129 8.81 12.57 5.78
C ASP A 129 7.29 12.43 5.83
N GLY A 130 6.71 12.23 7.02
CA GLY A 130 5.26 12.28 7.10
C GLY A 130 4.72 13.69 6.84
N TRP A 131 5.34 14.72 7.43
CA TRP A 131 4.92 16.13 7.36
C TRP A 131 6.11 17.06 7.04
N GLY A 132 5.79 18.29 6.64
CA GLY A 132 6.78 19.35 6.45
C GLY A 132 7.19 19.54 4.98
N PRO A 133 8.27 20.29 4.71
CA PRO A 133 8.73 20.57 3.35
C PRO A 133 9.11 19.34 2.54
N ASP A 134 9.61 18.30 3.21
CA ASP A 134 9.98 17.00 2.63
C ASP A 134 8.88 15.95 2.89
N GLY A 135 7.68 16.40 3.27
CA GLY A 135 6.55 15.56 3.63
C GLY A 135 5.89 14.91 2.42
N ALA A 136 5.44 13.67 2.58
CA ALA A 136 4.68 12.95 1.58
C ALA A 136 3.36 13.69 1.27
N PRO A 137 3.08 14.03 0.00
CA PRO A 137 1.76 14.54 -0.37
C PRO A 137 0.71 13.46 -0.09
N LEU A 138 -0.47 13.90 0.36
CA LEU A 138 -1.60 13.04 0.65
C LEU A 138 -2.86 13.56 -0.03
N ALA A 139 -3.55 12.67 -0.75
CA ALA A 139 -4.83 12.94 -1.35
C ALA A 139 -5.95 12.27 -0.53
N PRO A 140 -7.09 12.95 -0.29
CA PRO A 140 -8.28 12.27 0.23
C PRO A 140 -8.68 11.12 -0.69
N GLU A 141 -9.18 10.03 -0.12
CA GLU A 141 -9.73 8.92 -0.90
C GLU A 141 -10.75 9.41 -1.95
N SER A 142 -10.65 8.84 -3.16
CA SER A 142 -11.59 9.10 -4.24
C SER A 142 -12.07 7.78 -4.80
N SER A 143 -13.34 7.46 -4.54
CA SER A 143 -13.95 6.26 -5.11
C SER A 143 -14.09 6.42 -6.63
N GLY A 144 -13.62 5.42 -7.37
CA GLY A 144 -13.66 5.42 -8.83
C GLY A 144 -13.74 4.02 -9.43
N PRO A 145 -13.91 3.92 -10.75
CA PRO A 145 -13.73 2.66 -11.46
C PRO A 145 -12.28 2.16 -11.27
N ALA A 146 -12.08 0.86 -11.43
CA ALA A 146 -10.73 0.31 -11.49
C ALA A 146 -9.92 0.99 -12.61
N PRO A 147 -8.64 1.32 -12.37
CA PRO A 147 -7.76 1.89 -13.38
C PRO A 147 -7.66 1.02 -14.63
N THR A 148 -7.53 1.68 -15.79
CA THR A 148 -7.42 0.98 -17.08
C THR A 148 -6.00 0.91 -17.63
N SER A 149 -5.03 1.53 -16.96
CA SER A 149 -3.64 1.64 -17.43
C SER A 149 -2.66 1.74 -16.27
N SER A 150 -1.49 1.11 -16.45
CA SER A 150 -0.31 1.23 -15.59
C SER A 150 0.61 2.39 -15.99
N GLU A 151 0.29 3.12 -17.07
CA GLU A 151 1.11 4.25 -17.54
C GLU A 151 1.28 5.31 -16.45
N TYR A 152 2.48 5.90 -16.40
CA TYR A 152 2.79 6.99 -15.50
C TYR A 152 1.94 8.23 -15.81
N ASP A 153 1.44 8.87 -14.75
CA ASP A 153 0.68 10.11 -14.79
C ASP A 153 1.20 11.03 -13.68
N ALA A 154 1.94 12.06 -14.10
CA ALA A 154 2.57 13.02 -13.20
C ALA A 154 1.54 13.75 -12.31
N ALA A 155 0.33 14.03 -12.82
CA ALA A 155 -0.68 14.74 -12.03
C ALA A 155 -1.27 13.84 -10.93
N ALA A 156 -1.39 12.54 -11.20
CA ALA A 156 -1.82 11.57 -10.21
C ALA A 156 -0.71 11.30 -9.17
N ASP A 157 0.55 11.30 -9.60
CA ASP A 157 1.72 11.14 -8.73
C ASP A 157 1.88 12.35 -7.79
N ASP A 158 1.83 13.57 -8.35
CA ASP A 158 1.90 14.84 -7.61
C ASP A 158 0.77 14.99 -6.56
N ALA A 159 -0.37 14.33 -6.77
CA ALA A 159 -1.46 14.31 -5.79
C ALA A 159 -1.10 13.55 -4.51
N GLY A 160 -0.15 12.62 -4.61
CA GLY A 160 0.38 11.84 -3.49
C GLY A 160 -0.46 10.63 -3.10
N GLY A 161 -0.04 10.01 -2.00
CA GLY A 161 -0.65 8.76 -1.53
C GLY A 161 -2.03 8.94 -0.91
N PRO A 162 -2.86 7.89 -0.88
CA PRO A 162 -4.21 7.99 -0.36
C PRO A 162 -4.25 8.14 1.17
N LEU A 163 -5.10 9.07 1.63
CA LEU A 163 -5.56 9.19 3.00
C LEU A 163 -7.00 8.68 3.10
N LEU A 164 -7.15 7.48 3.65
CA LEU A 164 -8.41 6.75 3.72
C LEU A 164 -9.16 7.00 5.05
N ARG A 165 -10.49 6.97 4.98
CA ARG A 165 -11.39 6.85 6.14
C ARG A 165 -11.80 5.39 6.30
N VAL A 166 -11.40 4.80 7.41
CA VAL A 166 -11.55 3.36 7.70
C VAL A 166 -12.23 3.17 9.05
N LEU A 167 -12.68 1.95 9.35
CA LEU A 167 -13.19 1.64 10.70
C LEU A 167 -12.04 1.80 11.71
N PRO A 168 -12.22 2.58 12.79
CA PRO A 168 -11.21 2.65 13.84
C PRO A 168 -10.98 1.29 14.48
N GLY A 169 -9.73 0.88 14.64
CA GLY A 169 -9.42 -0.41 15.23
C GLY A 169 -8.07 -0.98 14.81
N THR A 170 -7.95 -2.30 14.87
CA THR A 170 -6.77 -3.04 14.45
C THR A 170 -7.08 -3.80 13.17
N TYR A 171 -6.14 -3.80 12.24
CA TYR A 171 -6.19 -4.54 11.00
C TYR A 171 -5.11 -5.62 11.02
N ARG A 172 -5.44 -6.81 10.56
CA ARG A 172 -4.46 -7.86 10.27
C ARG A 172 -3.94 -7.64 8.87
N LEU A 173 -2.62 -7.67 8.70
CA LEU A 173 -1.97 -7.69 7.40
C LEU A 173 -1.80 -9.13 6.95
N SER A 174 -2.23 -9.42 5.73
CA SER A 174 -1.89 -10.64 4.99
C SER A 174 -1.18 -10.24 3.70
N ILE A 175 -0.11 -10.94 3.34
CA ILE A 175 0.75 -10.59 2.23
C ILE A 175 0.77 -11.74 1.23
N ARG A 176 0.49 -11.41 -0.03
CA ARG A 176 0.78 -12.26 -1.16
C ARG A 176 1.91 -11.62 -1.95
N TRP A 177 3.09 -12.19 -1.86
CA TRP A 177 4.21 -11.87 -2.76
C TRP A 177 3.89 -12.31 -4.20
N MET A 178 4.80 -12.05 -5.12
CA MET A 178 4.58 -12.26 -6.56
C MET A 178 3.82 -13.55 -6.89
N VAL A 179 2.72 -13.37 -7.62
CA VAL A 179 1.92 -14.43 -8.26
C VAL A 179 1.95 -14.19 -9.75
N GLU A 180 2.54 -15.14 -10.47
CA GLU A 180 2.48 -15.23 -11.93
C GLU A 180 1.07 -15.65 -12.37
N LEU A 181 0.47 -14.86 -13.25
CA LEU A 181 -0.81 -15.18 -13.91
C LEU A 181 -0.56 -15.84 -15.27
N ASP A 182 0.44 -15.33 -15.99
CA ASP A 182 0.99 -15.84 -17.24
C ASP A 182 2.43 -15.30 -17.43
N ASP A 183 3.05 -15.65 -18.57
CA ASP A 183 4.45 -15.31 -18.88
C ASP A 183 4.76 -13.79 -18.87
N GLU A 184 3.74 -12.92 -18.95
CA GLU A 184 3.90 -11.46 -19.03
C GLU A 184 3.16 -10.70 -17.91
N SER A 185 2.46 -11.42 -17.03
CA SER A 185 1.52 -10.82 -16.08
C SER A 185 1.71 -11.36 -14.66
N ALA A 186 1.91 -10.46 -13.71
CA ALA A 186 2.06 -10.81 -12.30
C ALA A 186 1.45 -9.75 -11.39
N PHE A 187 1.20 -10.13 -10.14
CA PHE A 187 0.79 -9.19 -9.10
C PHE A 187 1.40 -9.56 -7.73
N ALA A 188 1.44 -8.57 -6.84
CA ALA A 188 1.60 -8.76 -5.40
C ALA A 188 0.47 -8.00 -4.67
N ARG A 189 0.10 -8.45 -3.47
CA ARG A 189 -1.03 -7.90 -2.70
C ARG A 189 -0.73 -7.82 -1.21
N TRP A 190 -0.99 -6.66 -0.63
CA TRP A 190 -1.06 -6.46 0.82
C TRP A 190 -2.52 -6.23 1.21
N LEU A 191 -3.07 -7.11 2.03
CA LEU A 191 -4.46 -7.10 2.44
C LEU A 191 -4.59 -6.77 3.93
N LEU A 192 -5.19 -5.62 4.24
CA LEU A 192 -5.54 -5.21 5.59
C LEU A 192 -7.00 -5.58 5.86
N THR A 193 -7.23 -6.51 6.78
CA THR A 193 -8.58 -6.94 7.17
C THR A 193 -8.88 -6.51 8.61
N PRO A 194 -10.04 -5.88 8.91
CA PRO A 194 -10.45 -5.59 10.29
C PRO A 194 -10.37 -6.84 11.18
N ALA A 195 -9.76 -6.70 12.37
CA ALA A 195 -9.48 -7.80 13.30
C ALA A 195 -10.64 -8.18 14.24
#